data_AF-A0A0Q8RWF9-F1
#
_entry.id   AF-A0A0Q8RWF9-F1
#
_cell.length_a   1.000
_cell.length_b   1.000
_cell.length_c   1.000
_cell.angle_alpha   90.00
_cell.angle_beta   90.00
_cell.angle_gamma   90.00
#
_symmetry.space_group_name_H-M   'P 1'
#
loop_
_entity.id
_entity.type
_entity.pdbx_description
1 polymer ?
#
loop_
_entity_poly.entity_id
_entity_poly.type
_entity_poly.pdbx_seq_one_letter_code
_entity_poly.pdbx_strand_id
1 'polypeptide(L)'
;MSKVDRFPMPIPHGWFGIGYSSDLAIGDVRSVRYFSRDLVLFRNEQGEAGLLDAYCPHLGAHLGHGGTVEGDSIRCPFHHWAFRPNGFCSSIPYAKAFPPRAKREALAQSYPVVEKSGVIWAWYHPDEIAPTFEVIDYPEFTNPEWAEPIKREWRFASNPQEIAENGVDVAHFAYVHSMDAVPEGETDYDGVQRHSVARGHRTIDLPSGERKQLPYSVDTLQNGAGQKFTRLSGLVELSLLVIATPVEADDVELRFCFTHPKVAPGSPEEKAIEAAIESTCGQKGVEGDIPIWHNKIHRARPYLCDGDGPILRFRRYFEQFYSDGPDGSRLVEAAE
;
A
#
# COMPACT_ATOMS: atom_id res chain seq x y z
N MET A 1 27.71 -9.00 17.21
CA MET A 1 26.36 -8.97 17.82
C MET A 1 25.39 -9.35 16.73
N SER A 2 24.65 -10.46 16.87
CA SER A 2 23.61 -10.83 15.91
C SER A 2 22.59 -9.69 15.86
N LYS A 3 22.26 -9.22 14.66
CA LYS A 3 21.19 -8.23 14.44
C LYS A 3 19.94 -8.83 15.10
N VAL A 4 19.37 -8.17 16.11
CA VAL A 4 18.08 -8.57 16.65
C VAL A 4 17.10 -8.49 15.49
N ASP A 5 16.48 -9.60 15.14
CA ASP A 5 15.44 -9.59 14.12
C ASP A 5 14.27 -8.75 14.64
N ARG A 6 14.09 -7.57 14.06
CA ARG A 6 13.12 -6.59 14.55
C ARG A 6 11.71 -7.02 14.22
N PHE A 7 11.53 -7.71 13.10
CA PHE A 7 10.24 -8.11 12.56
C PHE A 7 10.37 -9.56 12.06
N PRO A 8 10.11 -10.57 12.91
CA PRO A 8 10.30 -11.97 12.55
C PRO A 8 9.18 -12.53 11.64
N MET A 9 8.47 -11.65 10.92
CA MET A 9 7.34 -11.99 10.07
C MET A 9 7.76 -11.88 8.60
N PRO A 10 7.26 -12.76 7.71
CA PRO A 10 7.56 -12.67 6.29
C PRO A 10 6.80 -11.49 5.66
N ILE A 11 7.03 -11.24 4.38
CA ILE A 11 6.24 -10.27 3.64
C ILE A 11 4.80 -10.80 3.50
N PRO A 12 3.76 -10.03 3.92
CA PRO A 12 2.38 -10.47 3.77
C PRO A 12 1.99 -10.56 2.29
N HIS A 13 1.14 -11.50 1.93
CA HIS A 13 0.54 -11.60 0.61
C HIS A 13 -0.67 -10.67 0.48
N GLY A 14 -0.96 -10.21 -0.75
CA GLY A 14 -2.04 -9.30 -1.02
C GLY A 14 -1.79 -8.35 -2.18
N TRP A 15 -2.67 -7.36 -2.32
CA TRP A 15 -2.51 -6.25 -3.25
C TRP A 15 -1.74 -5.09 -2.61
N PHE A 16 -0.73 -4.60 -3.32
CA PHE A 16 0.09 -3.47 -2.88
C PHE A 16 0.28 -2.45 -3.99
N GLY A 17 0.20 -1.16 -3.65
CA GLY A 17 0.37 -0.08 -4.62
C GLY A 17 1.85 0.20 -4.87
N ILE A 18 2.30 0.00 -6.10
CA ILE A 18 3.72 0.08 -6.48
C ILE A 18 4.08 1.36 -7.24
N GLY A 19 3.09 2.22 -7.49
CA GLY A 19 3.26 3.51 -8.15
C GLY A 19 1.91 4.09 -8.57
N TYR A 20 1.91 5.31 -9.08
CA TYR A 20 0.70 5.92 -9.65
C TYR A 20 0.62 5.69 -11.16
N SER A 21 -0.60 5.52 -11.66
CA SER A 21 -0.88 5.35 -13.09
C SER A 21 -0.33 6.50 -13.93
N SER A 22 -0.44 7.74 -13.40
CA SER A 22 0.05 8.97 -14.02
C SER A 22 1.57 9.05 -14.14
N ASP A 23 2.30 8.26 -13.35
CA ASP A 23 3.75 8.27 -13.40
C ASP A 23 4.27 7.30 -14.47
N LEU A 24 3.47 6.40 -15.04
CA LEU A 24 3.90 5.44 -16.05
C LEU A 24 3.25 5.77 -17.39
N ALA A 25 3.94 6.47 -18.28
CA ALA A 25 3.43 6.79 -19.61
C ALA A 25 3.45 5.57 -20.54
N ILE A 26 2.69 5.62 -21.64
CA ILE A 26 2.73 4.58 -22.68
C ILE A 26 4.16 4.47 -23.22
N GLY A 27 4.70 3.25 -23.24
CA GLY A 27 6.06 2.96 -23.67
C GLY A 27 7.11 3.07 -22.57
N ASP A 28 6.76 3.56 -21.37
CA ASP A 28 7.70 3.68 -20.27
C ASP A 28 8.12 2.31 -19.74
N VAL A 29 9.39 2.25 -19.32
CA VAL A 29 9.99 1.13 -18.59
C VAL A 29 10.65 1.69 -17.34
N ARG A 30 10.35 1.09 -16.19
CA ARG A 30 10.88 1.50 -14.87
C ARG A 30 11.39 0.28 -14.12
N SER A 31 12.59 0.42 -13.56
CA SER A 31 13.13 -0.53 -12.59
C SER A 31 12.55 -0.18 -11.21
N VAL A 32 11.94 -1.15 -10.54
CA VAL A 32 11.34 -0.96 -9.20
C VAL A 32 11.76 -2.10 -8.29
N ARG A 33 11.80 -1.87 -6.97
CA ARG A 33 12.15 -2.90 -5.99
C ARG A 33 11.05 -2.99 -4.95
N TYR A 34 10.39 -4.15 -4.90
CA TYR A 34 9.34 -4.48 -3.94
C TYR A 34 9.36 -5.97 -3.63
N PHE A 35 8.79 -6.36 -2.50
CA PHE A 35 8.68 -7.77 -2.11
C PHE A 35 10.05 -8.48 -2.01
N SER A 36 11.11 -7.74 -1.66
CA SER A 36 12.51 -8.17 -1.69
C SER A 36 13.04 -8.57 -3.08
N ARG A 37 12.38 -8.14 -4.15
CA ARG A 37 12.69 -8.50 -5.54
C ARG A 37 12.99 -7.27 -6.39
N ASP A 38 13.90 -7.43 -7.34
CA ASP A 38 14.09 -6.46 -8.42
C ASP A 38 13.07 -6.78 -9.52
N LEU A 39 12.25 -5.80 -9.85
CA LEU A 39 11.14 -5.93 -10.79
C LEU A 39 11.25 -4.88 -11.90
N VAL A 40 10.59 -5.15 -13.02
CA VAL A 40 10.42 -4.19 -14.12
C VAL A 40 8.95 -3.90 -14.32
N LEU A 41 8.58 -2.63 -14.12
CA LEU A 41 7.26 -2.09 -14.40
C LEU A 41 7.31 -1.42 -15.77
N PHE A 42 6.38 -1.75 -16.67
CA PHE A 42 6.31 -1.11 -17.98
C PHE A 42 4.87 -0.91 -18.41
N ARG A 43 4.62 0.02 -19.34
CA ARG A 43 3.31 0.18 -19.98
C ARG A 43 3.42 -0.06 -21.47
N ASN A 44 2.69 -1.05 -21.97
CA ASN A 44 2.72 -1.39 -23.38
C ASN A 44 2.06 -0.30 -24.26
N GLU A 45 2.19 -0.40 -25.58
CA GLU A 45 1.63 0.59 -26.52
C GLU A 45 0.11 0.64 -26.53
N GLN A 46 -0.56 -0.39 -26.00
CA GLN A 46 -2.02 -0.42 -25.80
C GLN A 46 -2.45 0.24 -24.48
N GLY A 47 -1.50 0.68 -23.66
CA GLY A 47 -1.76 1.33 -22.38
C GLY A 47 -1.91 0.38 -21.20
N GLU A 48 -1.67 -0.93 -21.35
CA GLU A 48 -1.71 -1.90 -20.25
C GLU A 48 -0.39 -1.92 -19.49
N ALA A 49 -0.46 -1.81 -18.17
CA ALA A 49 0.69 -1.94 -17.28
C ALA A 49 1.04 -3.41 -17.03
N GLY A 50 2.33 -3.74 -17.05
CA GLY A 50 2.87 -5.06 -16.73
C GLY A 50 3.99 -4.98 -15.70
N LEU A 51 4.05 -5.97 -14.81
CA LEU A 51 5.11 -6.13 -13.81
C LEU A 51 5.72 -7.52 -13.93
N LEU A 52 7.01 -7.57 -14.24
CA LEU A 52 7.79 -8.81 -14.34
C LEU A 52 8.97 -8.79 -13.38
N ASP A 53 9.55 -9.96 -13.11
CA ASP A 53 10.92 -10.03 -12.59
C ASP A 53 11.86 -9.24 -13.52
N ALA A 54 12.77 -8.47 -12.93
CA ALA A 54 13.63 -7.58 -13.69
C ALA A 54 14.63 -8.32 -14.60
N TYR A 55 15.04 -9.53 -14.24
CA TYR A 55 16.10 -10.26 -14.93
C TYR A 55 15.54 -11.16 -16.02
N CYS A 56 15.98 -10.95 -17.25
CA CYS A 56 15.53 -11.70 -18.42
C CYS A 56 15.84 -13.21 -18.26
N PRO A 57 14.86 -14.11 -18.47
CA PRO A 57 15.03 -15.56 -18.30
C PRO A 57 15.97 -16.20 -19.33
N HIS A 58 16.46 -15.45 -20.32
CA HIS A 58 17.45 -15.93 -21.27
C HIS A 58 18.85 -16.02 -20.63
N LEU A 59 19.46 -14.87 -20.30
CA LEU A 59 20.82 -14.78 -19.76
C LEU A 59 20.96 -13.70 -18.68
N GLY A 60 19.86 -13.36 -17.98
CA GLY A 60 19.89 -12.52 -16.78
C GLY A 60 20.10 -11.03 -17.01
N ALA A 61 19.95 -10.51 -18.24
CA ALA A 61 20.00 -9.06 -18.46
C ALA A 61 18.84 -8.36 -17.76
N HIS A 62 19.11 -7.25 -17.07
CA HIS A 62 18.08 -6.46 -16.40
C HIS A 62 17.23 -5.70 -17.44
N LEU A 63 15.96 -6.08 -17.57
CA LEU A 63 15.00 -5.53 -18.52
C LEU A 63 14.76 -4.03 -18.32
N GLY A 64 14.75 -3.57 -17.07
CA GLY A 64 14.58 -2.15 -16.75
C GLY A 64 15.79 -1.23 -17.05
N HIS A 65 16.93 -1.78 -17.48
CA HIS A 65 18.14 -1.01 -17.80
C HIS A 65 18.44 -1.09 -19.30
N GLY A 66 17.75 -0.25 -20.07
CA GLY A 66 17.88 -0.15 -21.52
C GLY A 66 16.90 -1.00 -22.32
N GLY A 67 16.03 -1.79 -21.65
CA GLY A 67 14.91 -2.41 -22.33
C GLY A 67 13.90 -1.38 -22.83
N THR A 68 13.16 -1.73 -23.87
CA THR A 68 12.20 -0.86 -24.54
C THR A 68 10.86 -1.56 -24.67
N VAL A 69 9.78 -0.80 -24.69
CA VAL A 69 8.47 -1.34 -25.07
C VAL A 69 8.36 -1.36 -26.60
N GLU A 70 7.84 -2.46 -27.15
CA GLU A 70 7.44 -2.55 -28.56
C GLU A 70 6.15 -3.36 -28.65
N GLY A 71 5.09 -2.75 -29.19
CA GLY A 71 3.76 -3.37 -29.24
C GLY A 71 3.24 -3.71 -27.84
N ASP A 72 2.96 -4.99 -27.61
CA ASP A 72 2.38 -5.51 -26.37
C ASP A 72 3.43 -5.98 -25.34
N SER A 73 4.71 -5.77 -25.60
CA SER A 73 5.80 -6.46 -24.89
C SER A 73 6.96 -5.54 -24.50
N ILE A 74 7.64 -5.88 -23.39
CA ILE A 74 8.96 -5.35 -23.07
C ILE A 74 10.04 -6.16 -23.79
N ARG A 75 10.97 -5.47 -24.45
CA ARG A 75 12.08 -6.05 -25.19
C ARG A 75 13.38 -5.94 -24.39
N CYS A 76 14.03 -7.09 -24.22
CA CYS A 76 15.30 -7.20 -23.52
C CYS A 76 16.44 -6.46 -24.27
N PRO A 77 17.25 -5.64 -23.57
CA PRO A 77 18.32 -4.87 -24.19
C PRO A 77 19.48 -5.71 -24.74
N PHE A 78 19.60 -6.97 -24.33
CA PHE A 78 20.77 -7.78 -24.67
C PHE A 78 20.60 -8.55 -25.98
N HIS A 79 19.50 -9.30 -26.10
CA HIS A 79 19.25 -10.18 -27.25
C HIS A 79 17.87 -9.96 -27.85
N HIS A 80 17.16 -8.91 -27.44
CA HIS A 80 15.88 -8.50 -28.02
C HIS A 80 14.77 -9.56 -27.90
N TRP A 81 14.83 -10.47 -26.91
CA TRP A 81 13.67 -11.28 -26.56
C TRP A 81 12.58 -10.37 -26.00
N ALA A 82 11.34 -10.57 -26.44
CA ALA A 82 10.21 -9.75 -26.01
C ALA A 82 9.27 -10.56 -25.11
N PHE A 83 8.80 -9.96 -24.03
CA PHE A 83 7.92 -10.57 -23.03
C PHE A 83 6.68 -9.72 -22.81
N ARG A 84 5.51 -10.36 -22.82
CA ARG A 84 4.22 -9.72 -22.52
C ARG A 84 4.05 -9.47 -21.00
N PRO A 85 3.07 -8.65 -20.58
CA PRO A 85 2.73 -8.46 -19.16
C PRO A 85 2.50 -9.77 -18.38
N ASN A 86 2.00 -10.81 -19.05
CA ASN A 86 1.79 -12.14 -18.47
C ASN A 86 3.03 -13.07 -18.52
N GLY A 87 4.21 -12.53 -18.83
CA GLY A 87 5.47 -13.27 -18.81
C GLY A 87 5.75 -14.18 -20.02
N PHE A 88 4.80 -14.31 -20.95
CA PHE A 88 5.00 -15.09 -22.18
C PHE A 88 5.99 -14.40 -23.12
N CYS A 89 6.95 -15.18 -23.62
CA CYS A 89 7.84 -14.72 -24.67
C CYS A 89 7.04 -14.56 -25.97
N SER A 90 6.98 -13.35 -26.52
CA SER A 90 6.21 -13.01 -27.73
C SER A 90 7.07 -12.97 -28.98
N SER A 91 8.37 -12.68 -28.86
CA SER A 91 9.28 -12.54 -29.99
C SER A 91 10.72 -12.92 -29.64
N ILE A 92 11.40 -13.64 -30.53
CA ILE A 92 12.84 -13.89 -30.50
C ILE A 92 13.37 -13.61 -31.92
N PRO A 93 13.88 -12.39 -32.20
CA PRO A 93 14.07 -11.91 -33.57
C PRO A 93 14.98 -12.77 -34.45
N TYR A 94 15.95 -13.47 -33.85
CA TYR A 94 16.94 -14.28 -34.56
C TYR A 94 16.59 -15.78 -34.59
N ALA A 95 15.47 -16.20 -34.00
CA ALA A 95 15.09 -17.61 -33.94
C ALA A 95 14.08 -17.97 -35.04
N LYS A 96 14.36 -19.06 -35.77
CA LYS A 96 13.38 -19.66 -36.70
C LYS A 96 12.26 -20.42 -35.98
N ALA A 97 12.52 -20.86 -34.76
CA ALA A 97 11.57 -21.55 -33.91
C ALA A 97 11.81 -21.18 -32.44
N PHE A 98 10.73 -20.98 -31.70
CA PHE A 98 10.79 -20.73 -30.27
C PHE A 98 11.23 -21.98 -29.50
N PRO A 99 11.88 -21.83 -28.33
CA PRO A 99 12.04 -22.92 -27.38
C PRO A 99 10.69 -23.60 -27.11
N PRO A 100 10.61 -24.95 -27.05
CA PRO A 100 9.33 -25.64 -26.84
C PRO A 100 8.57 -25.16 -25.60
N ARG A 101 9.31 -24.81 -24.53
CA ARG A 101 8.78 -24.29 -23.27
C ARG A 101 8.09 -22.93 -23.46
N ALA A 102 8.70 -22.02 -24.21
CA ALA A 102 8.18 -20.68 -24.52
C ALA A 102 6.81 -20.68 -25.23
N LYS A 103 6.40 -21.82 -25.80
CA LYS A 103 5.11 -21.98 -26.49
C LYS A 103 3.99 -22.42 -25.56
N ARG A 104 4.29 -22.90 -24.35
CA ARG A 104 3.35 -23.57 -23.45
C ARG A 104 3.18 -22.85 -22.12
N GLU A 105 4.17 -22.06 -21.72
CA GLU A 105 4.18 -21.38 -20.42
C GLU A 105 4.91 -20.03 -20.48
N ALA A 106 4.64 -19.18 -19.50
CA ALA A 106 5.39 -17.96 -19.25
C ALA A 106 6.86 -18.30 -18.93
N LEU A 107 7.78 -17.50 -19.46
CA LEU A 107 9.21 -17.66 -19.19
C LEU A 107 9.73 -16.62 -18.20
N ALA A 108 9.17 -15.41 -18.24
CA ALA A 108 9.44 -14.39 -17.24
C ALA A 108 8.39 -14.51 -16.13
N GLN A 109 8.81 -14.40 -14.88
CA GLN A 109 7.87 -14.33 -13.77
C GLN A 109 7.06 -13.04 -13.91
N SER A 110 5.73 -13.16 -13.86
CA SER A 110 4.81 -12.02 -13.93
C SER A 110 3.99 -11.90 -12.66
N TYR A 111 3.68 -10.67 -12.29
CA TYR A 111 2.81 -10.36 -11.16
C TYR A 111 1.47 -9.82 -11.69
N PRO A 112 0.32 -10.28 -11.19
CA PRO A 112 -0.97 -9.69 -11.56
C PRO A 112 -0.98 -8.20 -11.22
N VAL A 113 -1.42 -7.38 -12.17
CA VAL A 113 -1.49 -5.92 -12.05
C VAL A 113 -2.90 -5.44 -12.33
N VAL A 114 -3.40 -4.50 -11.52
CA VAL A 114 -4.64 -3.77 -11.78
C VAL A 114 -4.45 -2.27 -11.53
N GLU A 115 -5.15 -1.44 -12.28
CA GLU A 115 -5.15 0.01 -12.07
C GLU A 115 -6.52 0.46 -11.54
N LYS A 116 -6.53 0.94 -10.29
CA LYS A 116 -7.72 1.38 -9.57
C LYS A 116 -7.36 2.59 -8.71
N SER A 117 -8.27 3.56 -8.60
CA SER A 117 -8.02 4.82 -7.90
C SER A 117 -6.75 5.58 -8.36
N GLY A 118 -6.37 5.46 -9.63
CA GLY A 118 -5.17 6.10 -10.19
C GLY A 118 -3.85 5.51 -9.69
N VAL A 119 -3.89 4.33 -9.07
CA VAL A 119 -2.75 3.59 -8.52
C VAL A 119 -2.56 2.30 -9.29
N ILE A 120 -1.30 1.93 -9.55
CA ILE A 120 -0.90 0.64 -10.09
C ILE A 120 -0.72 -0.32 -8.92
N TRP A 121 -1.60 -1.31 -8.82
CA TRP A 121 -1.58 -2.34 -7.79
C TRP A 121 -0.98 -3.62 -8.33
N ALA A 122 -0.09 -4.24 -7.57
CA ALA A 122 0.48 -5.55 -7.86
C ALA A 122 0.07 -6.57 -6.80
N TRP A 123 -0.32 -7.77 -7.23
CA TRP A 123 -0.56 -8.89 -6.33
C TRP A 123 0.74 -9.60 -6.02
N TYR A 124 1.03 -9.77 -4.73
CA TYR A 124 2.15 -10.58 -4.26
C TYR A 124 1.63 -11.76 -3.44
N HIS A 125 2.17 -12.94 -3.71
CA HIS A 125 2.06 -14.12 -2.86
C HIS A 125 3.39 -14.88 -2.91
N PRO A 126 3.96 -15.32 -1.78
CA PRO A 126 5.26 -16.00 -1.77
C PRO A 126 5.26 -17.31 -2.58
N ASP A 127 4.16 -18.07 -2.53
CA ASP A 127 3.96 -19.30 -3.32
C ASP A 127 3.30 -19.06 -4.70
N GLU A 128 3.27 -17.80 -5.17
CA GLU A 128 2.74 -17.43 -6.49
C GLU A 128 1.27 -17.82 -6.73
N ILE A 129 0.49 -17.96 -5.65
CA ILE A 129 -0.95 -18.20 -5.71
C ILE A 129 -1.64 -16.97 -6.30
N ALA A 130 -2.60 -17.19 -7.19
CA ALA A 130 -3.40 -16.14 -7.83
C ALA A 130 -4.19 -15.30 -6.81
N PRO A 131 -4.61 -14.06 -7.16
CA PRO A 131 -5.39 -13.20 -6.28
C PRO A 131 -6.64 -13.90 -5.72
N THR A 132 -6.81 -13.84 -4.39
CA THR A 132 -7.96 -14.41 -3.67
C THR A 132 -9.02 -13.37 -3.29
N PHE A 133 -8.70 -12.09 -3.46
CA PHE A 133 -9.59 -10.96 -3.29
C PHE A 133 -9.22 -9.85 -4.27
N GLU A 134 -10.09 -8.87 -4.44
CA GLU A 134 -9.92 -7.76 -5.39
C GLU A 134 -9.50 -6.47 -4.67
N VAL A 135 -8.78 -5.60 -5.39
CA VAL A 135 -8.58 -4.21 -4.98
C VAL A 135 -9.92 -3.48 -5.03
N ILE A 136 -10.25 -2.72 -3.98
CA ILE A 136 -11.44 -1.85 -3.96
C ILE A 136 -11.13 -0.59 -4.77
N ASP A 137 -12.01 -0.26 -5.73
CA ASP A 137 -11.90 0.98 -6.49
C ASP A 137 -12.63 2.12 -5.78
N TYR A 138 -11.96 3.25 -5.66
CA TYR A 138 -12.50 4.52 -5.17
C TYR A 138 -12.43 5.55 -6.31
N PRO A 139 -13.53 5.73 -7.08
CA PRO A 139 -13.52 6.53 -8.30
C PRO A 139 -13.18 8.01 -8.08
N GLU A 140 -13.36 8.53 -6.88
CA GLU A 140 -13.05 9.92 -6.50
C GLU A 140 -11.58 10.31 -6.72
N PHE A 141 -10.64 9.36 -6.69
CA PHE A 141 -9.23 9.63 -7.00
C PHE A 141 -8.95 9.82 -8.50
N THR A 142 -9.91 9.49 -9.36
CA THR A 142 -9.80 9.61 -10.82
C THR A 142 -10.91 10.45 -11.45
N ASN A 143 -11.88 10.88 -10.64
CA ASN A 143 -13.03 11.62 -11.12
C ASN A 143 -12.67 13.11 -11.28
N PRO A 144 -12.80 13.69 -12.47
CA PRO A 144 -12.46 15.09 -12.70
C PRO A 144 -13.36 16.07 -11.93
N GLU A 145 -14.47 15.63 -11.33
CA GLU A 145 -15.31 16.46 -10.45
C GLU A 145 -14.74 16.62 -9.03
N TRP A 146 -13.72 15.85 -8.68
CA TRP A 146 -12.98 15.95 -7.42
C TRP A 146 -11.69 16.77 -7.59
N ALA A 147 -11.08 17.16 -6.48
CA ALA A 147 -9.77 17.78 -6.51
C ALA A 147 -8.70 16.77 -6.96
N GLU A 148 -7.70 17.26 -7.71
CA GLU A 148 -6.56 16.44 -8.12
C GLU A 148 -5.89 15.80 -6.89
N PRO A 149 -5.53 14.50 -6.95
CA PRO A 149 -5.00 13.82 -5.78
C PRO A 149 -3.69 14.43 -5.25
N ILE A 150 -3.65 14.69 -3.94
CA ILE A 150 -2.48 15.19 -3.22
C ILE A 150 -1.72 13.99 -2.66
N LYS A 151 -0.50 13.78 -3.15
CA LYS A 151 0.33 12.61 -2.84
C LYS A 151 1.40 12.95 -1.79
N ARG A 152 1.67 12.03 -0.86
CA ARG A 152 2.79 12.05 0.10
C ARG A 152 3.37 10.66 0.23
N GLU A 153 4.68 10.54 0.35
CA GLU A 153 5.38 9.27 0.38
C GLU A 153 6.50 9.28 1.42
N TRP A 154 6.66 8.16 2.11
CA TRP A 154 7.74 7.93 3.07
C TRP A 154 8.29 6.52 2.91
N ARG A 155 9.58 6.34 3.17
CA ARG A 155 10.23 5.03 3.23
C ARG A 155 11.00 4.89 4.54
N PHE A 156 10.75 3.81 5.27
CA PHE A 156 11.33 3.59 6.59
C PHE A 156 11.31 2.11 6.99
N ALA A 157 12.14 1.78 7.98
CA ALA A 157 12.24 0.43 8.50
C ALA A 157 11.01 0.05 9.35
N SER A 158 10.07 -0.69 8.77
CA SER A 158 8.88 -1.25 9.42
C SER A 158 8.27 -2.32 8.51
N ASN A 159 7.09 -2.84 8.87
CA ASN A 159 6.29 -3.73 8.03
C ASN A 159 4.82 -3.29 8.02
N PRO A 160 4.00 -3.74 7.04
CA PRO A 160 2.60 -3.33 6.94
C PRO A 160 1.74 -3.62 8.17
N GLN A 161 1.97 -4.72 8.91
CA GLN A 161 1.20 -5.03 10.12
C GLN A 161 1.44 -4.01 11.22
N GLU A 162 2.68 -3.62 11.45
CA GLU A 162 3.04 -2.64 12.49
C GLU A 162 2.36 -1.29 12.25
N ILE A 163 2.26 -0.87 10.98
CA ILE A 163 1.56 0.36 10.59
C ILE A 163 0.04 0.20 10.75
N ALA A 164 -0.50 -0.96 10.40
CA ALA A 164 -1.94 -1.22 10.49
C ALA A 164 -2.40 -1.42 11.95
N GLU A 165 -1.54 -1.91 12.85
CA GLU A 165 -1.83 -2.10 14.27
C GLU A 165 -2.13 -0.79 15.00
N ASN A 166 -1.62 0.36 14.53
CA ASN A 166 -2.02 1.68 15.04
C ASN A 166 -3.53 1.93 14.95
N GLY A 167 -4.24 1.26 14.03
CA GLY A 167 -5.70 1.33 13.95
C GLY A 167 -6.45 0.73 15.15
N VAL A 168 -5.75 0.01 16.03
CA VAL A 168 -6.29 -0.53 17.30
C VAL A 168 -5.47 -0.10 18.52
N ASP A 169 -4.37 0.64 18.36
CA ASP A 169 -3.65 1.28 19.47
C ASP A 169 -4.36 2.57 19.83
N VAL A 170 -5.23 2.52 20.84
CA VAL A 170 -6.02 3.69 21.25
C VAL A 170 -5.14 4.73 21.96
N ALA A 171 -4.15 4.28 22.74
CA ALA A 171 -3.38 5.16 23.62
C ALA A 171 -2.43 6.09 22.85
N HIS A 172 -1.83 5.64 21.73
CA HIS A 172 -0.86 6.46 21.00
C HIS A 172 -1.46 7.77 20.45
N PHE A 173 -2.78 7.82 20.19
CA PHE A 173 -3.46 9.06 19.76
C PHE A 173 -3.27 10.20 20.77
N ALA A 174 -3.29 9.90 22.08
CA ALA A 174 -3.07 10.91 23.11
C ALA A 174 -1.60 11.36 23.17
N TYR A 175 -0.65 10.42 23.07
CA TYR A 175 0.76 10.69 23.33
C TYR A 175 1.57 11.12 22.10
N VAL A 176 1.30 10.53 20.94
CA VAL A 176 1.99 10.83 19.67
C VAL A 176 1.25 11.94 18.94
N HIS A 177 -0.06 11.80 18.79
CA HIS A 177 -0.88 12.74 18.01
C HIS A 177 -1.41 13.92 18.83
N SER A 178 -1.18 13.93 20.14
CA SER A 178 -1.66 14.98 21.06
C SER A 178 -3.18 15.21 20.95
N MET A 179 -3.96 14.15 20.77
CA MET A 179 -5.42 14.22 20.70
C MET A 179 -6.03 14.19 22.10
N ASP A 180 -6.93 15.14 22.38
CA ASP A 180 -7.57 15.30 23.70
C ASP A 180 -8.54 14.17 24.05
N ALA A 181 -9.09 13.50 23.04
CA ALA A 181 -9.96 12.35 23.22
C ALA A 181 -9.82 11.40 22.04
N VAL A 182 -9.78 10.10 22.32
CA VAL A 182 -9.80 9.08 21.27
C VAL A 182 -11.25 8.85 20.89
N PRO A 183 -11.61 8.95 19.60
CA PRO A 183 -12.98 8.70 19.17
C PRO A 183 -13.38 7.26 19.51
N GLU A 184 -14.45 7.08 20.28
CA GLU A 184 -15.07 5.76 20.39
C GLU A 184 -15.65 5.36 19.03
N GLY A 185 -15.38 4.13 18.61
CA GLY A 185 -15.80 3.62 17.32
C GLY A 185 -16.10 2.13 17.37
N GLU A 186 -16.92 1.70 16.43
CA GLU A 186 -17.24 0.29 16.21
C GLU A 186 -16.31 -0.27 15.15
N THR A 187 -15.91 -1.54 15.29
CA THR A 187 -15.08 -2.23 14.30
C THR A 187 -15.61 -3.61 14.00
N ASP A 188 -15.80 -3.88 12.72
CA ASP A 188 -16.21 -5.16 12.16
C ASP A 188 -15.08 -5.78 11.31
N TYR A 189 -15.10 -7.11 11.18
CA TYR A 189 -14.14 -7.89 10.44
C TYR A 189 -14.91 -8.87 9.55
N ASP A 190 -14.76 -8.73 8.23
CA ASP A 190 -15.39 -9.59 7.22
C ASP A 190 -14.34 -10.10 6.24
N GLY A 191 -13.88 -11.34 6.46
CA GLY A 191 -12.81 -11.95 5.68
C GLY A 191 -11.52 -11.12 5.70
N VAL A 192 -11.12 -10.64 4.51
CA VAL A 192 -9.92 -9.80 4.32
C VAL A 192 -10.16 -8.33 4.68
N GLN A 193 -11.40 -7.93 4.93
CA GLN A 193 -11.79 -6.55 5.20
C GLN A 193 -11.94 -6.29 6.70
N ARG A 194 -11.46 -5.12 7.14
CA ARG A 194 -11.67 -4.59 8.48
C ARG A 194 -12.26 -3.19 8.35
N HIS A 195 -13.47 -3.00 8.86
CA HIS A 195 -14.19 -1.73 8.80
C HIS A 195 -14.30 -1.12 10.19
N SER A 196 -13.86 0.12 10.34
CA SER A 196 -13.93 0.88 11.59
C SER A 196 -14.64 2.20 11.37
N VAL A 197 -15.63 2.51 12.21
CA VAL A 197 -16.33 3.80 12.15
C VAL A 197 -16.32 4.45 13.52
N ALA A 198 -15.81 5.67 13.57
CA ALA A 198 -15.87 6.52 14.76
C ALA A 198 -16.64 7.80 14.46
N ARG A 199 -17.41 8.27 15.44
CA ARG A 199 -18.22 9.49 15.33
C ARG A 199 -18.09 10.29 16.61
N GLY A 200 -18.09 11.61 16.49
CA GLY A 200 -18.00 12.48 17.65
C GLY A 200 -18.34 13.93 17.33
N HIS A 201 -18.08 14.79 18.30
CA HIS A 201 -18.19 16.24 18.14
C HIS A 201 -16.86 16.88 18.53
N ARG A 202 -16.43 17.87 17.75
CA ARG A 202 -15.27 18.70 18.09
C ARG A 202 -15.75 20.10 18.37
N THR A 203 -15.24 20.70 19.45
CA THR A 203 -15.49 22.11 19.72
C THR A 203 -14.45 22.93 18.96
N ILE A 204 -14.91 23.89 18.17
CA ILE A 204 -14.07 24.89 17.50
C ILE A 204 -14.39 26.28 18.05
N ASP A 205 -13.35 27.09 18.25
CA ASP A 205 -13.49 28.51 18.56
C ASP A 205 -13.56 29.29 17.23
N LEU A 206 -14.68 29.97 17.00
CA LEU A 206 -14.87 30.82 15.83
C LEU A 206 -14.14 32.16 16.02
N PRO A 207 -13.78 32.86 14.93
CA PRO A 207 -13.19 34.21 15.01
C PRO A 207 -14.05 35.22 15.78
N SER A 208 -15.36 34.97 15.90
CA SER A 208 -16.31 35.75 16.72
C SER A 208 -16.14 35.55 18.23
N GLY A 209 -15.34 34.59 18.67
CA GLY A 209 -15.22 34.17 20.08
C GLY A 209 -16.30 33.16 20.51
N GLU A 210 -17.20 32.76 19.61
CA GLU A 210 -18.21 31.74 19.87
C GLU A 210 -17.60 30.33 19.77
N ARG A 211 -17.95 29.46 20.72
CA ARG A 211 -17.63 28.03 20.66
C ARG A 211 -18.73 27.27 19.95
N LYS A 212 -18.39 26.59 18.86
CA LYS A 212 -19.32 25.75 18.12
C LYS A 212 -18.90 24.30 18.19
N GLN A 213 -19.85 23.42 18.52
CA GLN A 213 -19.65 21.98 18.33
C GLN A 213 -20.00 21.59 16.91
N LEU A 214 -19.07 20.93 16.22
CA LEU A 214 -19.28 20.38 14.89
C LEU A 214 -19.15 18.85 14.94
N PRO A 215 -20.10 18.11 14.35
CA PRO A 215 -19.98 16.67 14.25
C PRO A 215 -18.82 16.30 13.32
N TYR A 216 -18.19 15.17 13.60
CA TYR A 216 -17.26 14.52 12.68
C TYR A 216 -17.53 13.02 12.63
N SER A 217 -17.19 12.40 11.50
CA SER A 217 -17.09 10.96 11.38
C SER A 217 -15.80 10.56 10.66
N VAL A 218 -15.21 9.47 11.13
CA VAL A 218 -14.06 8.81 10.50
C VAL A 218 -14.52 7.40 10.15
N ASP A 219 -14.63 7.12 8.85
CA ASP A 219 -15.00 5.81 8.32
C ASP A 219 -13.76 5.22 7.63
N THR A 220 -13.25 4.10 8.14
CA THR A 220 -12.01 3.48 7.65
C THR A 220 -12.25 2.04 7.25
N LEU A 221 -11.94 1.71 6.00
CA LEU A 221 -11.94 0.36 5.46
C LEU A 221 -10.52 -0.07 5.11
N GLN A 222 -10.04 -1.12 5.75
CA GLN A 222 -8.83 -1.83 5.35
C GLN A 222 -9.22 -3.05 4.52
N ASN A 223 -8.56 -3.26 3.38
CA ASN A 223 -8.75 -4.38 2.47
C ASN A 223 -7.40 -5.07 2.25
N GLY A 224 -7.19 -6.21 2.91
CA GLY A 224 -5.90 -6.88 2.90
C GLY A 224 -4.83 -6.15 3.72
N ALA A 225 -3.56 -6.46 3.42
CA ALA A 225 -2.41 -5.88 4.10
C ALA A 225 -1.96 -4.51 3.55
N GLY A 226 -2.24 -4.21 2.27
CA GLY A 226 -1.66 -3.07 1.57
C GLY A 226 -2.59 -1.88 1.32
N GLN A 227 -3.92 -2.05 1.40
CA GLN A 227 -4.90 -1.01 1.06
C GLN A 227 -5.74 -0.61 2.28
N LYS A 228 -5.69 0.68 2.64
CA LYS A 228 -6.60 1.26 3.64
C LYS A 228 -7.17 2.58 3.11
N PHE A 229 -8.49 2.72 3.17
CA PHE A 229 -9.19 3.92 2.78
C PHE A 229 -9.89 4.52 3.99
N THR A 230 -9.76 5.83 4.18
CA THR A 230 -10.41 6.58 5.25
C THR A 230 -11.17 7.76 4.67
N ARG A 231 -12.46 7.87 5.00
CA ARG A 231 -13.26 9.06 4.74
C ARG A 231 -13.49 9.82 6.04
N LEU A 232 -13.11 11.09 6.01
CA LEU A 232 -13.41 12.08 7.02
C LEU A 232 -14.61 12.91 6.52
N SER A 233 -15.63 13.04 7.35
CA SER A 233 -16.81 13.86 7.05
C SER A 233 -17.20 14.75 8.24
N GLY A 234 -17.93 15.83 7.95
CA GLY A 234 -18.41 16.81 8.94
C GLY A 234 -17.50 18.02 9.07
N LEU A 235 -16.40 17.91 9.81
CA LEU A 235 -15.43 19.00 9.96
C LEU A 235 -14.73 19.36 8.65
N VAL A 236 -14.37 18.32 7.89
CA VAL A 236 -13.81 18.39 6.55
C VAL A 236 -14.38 17.20 5.78
N GLU A 237 -14.60 17.37 4.48
CA GLU A 237 -14.87 16.26 3.58
C GLU A 237 -13.57 15.89 2.88
N LEU A 238 -12.93 14.82 3.36
CA LEU A 238 -11.59 14.43 2.92
C LEU A 238 -11.51 12.92 2.81
N SER A 239 -11.05 12.46 1.65
CA SER A 239 -10.77 11.06 1.38
C SER A 239 -9.27 10.82 1.39
N LEU A 240 -8.84 9.78 2.08
CA LEU A 240 -7.45 9.37 2.23
C LEU A 240 -7.32 7.89 1.86
N LEU A 241 -6.52 7.61 0.85
CA LEU A 241 -6.03 6.27 0.53
C LEU A 241 -4.61 6.11 1.08
N VAL A 242 -4.46 5.20 2.03
CA VAL A 242 -3.19 4.79 2.64
C VAL A 242 -2.76 3.48 2.00
N ILE A 243 -1.54 3.47 1.48
CA ILE A 243 -0.94 2.35 0.77
C ILE A 243 0.36 1.99 1.47
N ALA A 244 0.43 0.81 2.08
CA ALA A 244 1.63 0.32 2.76
C ALA A 244 2.23 -0.84 1.95
N THR A 245 3.33 -0.57 1.25
CA THR A 245 3.94 -1.53 0.32
C THR A 245 5.29 -2.00 0.84
N PRO A 246 5.48 -3.30 1.12
CA PRO A 246 6.75 -3.83 1.59
C PRO A 246 7.79 -3.79 0.47
N VAL A 247 8.90 -3.09 0.71
CA VAL A 247 10.07 -3.09 -0.16
C VAL A 247 10.96 -4.28 0.17
N GLU A 248 11.19 -4.48 1.47
CA GLU A 248 11.79 -5.67 2.09
C GLU A 248 10.86 -6.20 3.20
N ALA A 249 11.27 -7.25 3.89
CA ALA A 249 10.56 -7.71 5.09
C ALA A 249 10.60 -6.68 6.25
N ASP A 250 11.68 -5.89 6.35
CA ASP A 250 11.90 -4.87 7.39
C ASP A 250 11.96 -3.43 6.87
N ASP A 251 11.54 -3.19 5.61
CA ASP A 251 11.53 -1.88 4.97
C ASP A 251 10.25 -1.70 4.15
N VAL A 252 9.55 -0.59 4.37
CA VAL A 252 8.24 -0.33 3.79
C VAL A 252 8.20 1.05 3.17
N GLU A 253 7.47 1.15 2.07
CA GLU A 253 7.09 2.41 1.47
C GLU A 253 5.62 2.69 1.76
N LEU A 254 5.36 3.82 2.41
CA LEU A 254 4.04 4.27 2.79
C LEU A 254 3.64 5.45 1.90
N ARG A 255 2.52 5.33 1.20
CA ARG A 255 1.94 6.43 0.40
C ARG A 255 0.61 6.85 0.97
N PHE A 256 0.44 8.14 1.15
CA PHE A 256 -0.87 8.75 1.39
C PHE A 256 -1.30 9.48 0.12
N CYS A 257 -2.50 9.19 -0.34
CA CYS A 257 -3.13 9.88 -1.45
C CYS A 257 -4.43 10.50 -0.93
N PHE A 258 -4.54 11.82 -1.00
CA PHE A 258 -5.71 12.56 -0.54
C PHE A 258 -6.50 13.09 -1.73
N THR A 259 -7.83 13.11 -1.63
CA THR A 259 -8.69 13.89 -2.52
C THR A 259 -9.91 14.41 -1.73
N HIS A 260 -10.57 15.43 -2.25
CA HIS A 260 -11.73 16.04 -1.63
C HIS A 260 -12.66 16.61 -2.72
N PRO A 261 -13.94 16.88 -2.41
CA PRO A 261 -14.81 17.61 -3.32
C PRO A 261 -14.20 18.97 -3.65
N LYS A 262 -14.37 19.45 -4.90
CA LYS A 262 -13.87 20.77 -5.29
C LYS A 262 -14.48 21.87 -4.41
N VAL A 263 -13.61 22.73 -3.90
CA VAL A 263 -13.97 23.91 -3.10
C VAL A 263 -13.46 25.17 -3.79
N ALA A 264 -13.99 26.33 -3.41
CA ALA A 264 -13.56 27.59 -4.00
C ALA A 264 -12.12 27.94 -3.55
N PRO A 265 -11.23 28.35 -4.48
CA PRO A 265 -9.87 28.75 -4.11
C PRO A 265 -9.85 29.88 -3.07
N GLY A 266 -9.04 29.71 -2.03
CA GLY A 266 -8.87 30.61 -0.89
C GLY A 266 -9.96 30.51 0.18
N SER A 267 -10.94 29.61 0.03
CA SER A 267 -12.06 29.50 0.96
C SER A 267 -11.65 28.94 2.33
N PRO A 268 -12.44 29.18 3.40
CA PRO A 268 -12.21 28.55 4.70
C PRO A 268 -12.17 27.01 4.63
N GLU A 269 -12.98 26.42 3.76
CA GLU A 269 -13.04 24.96 3.54
C GLU A 269 -11.74 24.43 2.96
N GLU A 270 -11.16 25.09 1.93
CA GLU A 270 -9.86 24.72 1.37
C GLU A 270 -8.76 24.74 2.44
N LYS A 271 -8.70 25.82 3.22
CA LYS A 271 -7.71 25.96 4.32
C LYS A 271 -7.90 24.90 5.40
N ALA A 272 -9.14 24.53 5.71
CA ALA A 272 -9.43 23.47 6.68
C ALA A 272 -8.97 22.10 6.16
N ILE A 273 -9.16 21.82 4.86
CA ILE A 273 -8.69 20.60 4.21
C ILE A 273 -7.16 20.56 4.20
N GLU A 274 -6.49 21.65 3.80
CA GLU A 274 -5.03 21.77 3.82
C GLU A 274 -4.47 21.51 5.22
N ALA A 275 -5.05 22.14 6.25
CA ALA A 275 -4.66 21.93 7.64
C ALA A 275 -4.90 20.48 8.11
N ALA A 276 -5.98 19.83 7.65
CA ALA A 276 -6.23 18.42 7.96
C ALA A 276 -5.19 17.49 7.31
N ILE A 277 -4.82 17.75 6.05
CA ILE A 277 -3.76 17.01 5.35
C ILE A 277 -2.42 17.21 6.05
N GLU A 278 -2.05 18.46 6.36
CA GLU A 278 -0.82 18.78 7.07
C GLU A 278 -0.78 18.14 8.46
N SER A 279 -1.88 18.18 9.22
CA SER A 279 -1.96 17.54 10.53
C SER A 279 -1.84 16.01 10.43
N THR A 280 -2.36 15.39 9.38
CA THR A 280 -2.30 13.94 9.15
C THR A 280 -0.90 13.50 8.72
N CYS A 281 -0.19 14.34 7.96
CA CYS A 281 1.13 14.04 7.43
C CYS A 281 2.27 14.43 8.37
N GLY A 282 2.13 15.53 9.10
CA GLY A 282 3.21 16.13 9.90
C GLY A 282 3.46 15.42 11.22
N GLN A 283 4.19 16.11 12.12
CA GLN A 283 4.66 15.56 13.40
C GLN A 283 3.56 15.09 14.36
N LYS A 284 2.32 15.60 14.21
CA LYS A 284 1.15 15.14 14.97
C LYS A 284 0.38 14.01 14.27
N GLY A 285 0.85 13.55 13.12
CA GLY A 285 0.31 12.42 12.37
C GLY A 285 1.42 11.42 12.06
N VAL A 286 1.48 10.97 10.81
CA VAL A 286 2.37 9.85 10.41
C VAL A 286 3.85 10.13 10.62
N GLU A 287 4.33 11.37 10.46
CA GLU A 287 5.74 11.69 10.74
C GLU A 287 6.10 11.60 12.24
N GLY A 288 5.12 11.67 13.14
CA GLY A 288 5.30 11.38 14.56
C GLY A 288 5.43 9.88 14.83
N ASP A 289 4.74 9.04 14.05
CA ASP A 289 4.79 7.59 14.17
C ASP A 289 6.08 6.99 13.59
N ILE A 290 6.58 7.54 12.48
CA ILE A 290 7.73 7.00 11.74
C ILE A 290 8.95 6.77 12.65
N PRO A 291 9.40 7.72 13.50
CA PRO A 291 10.52 7.48 14.40
C PRO A 291 10.27 6.32 15.39
N ILE A 292 9.02 6.09 15.80
CA ILE A 292 8.66 4.98 16.70
C ILE A 292 8.73 3.65 15.93
N TRP A 293 8.05 3.55 14.78
CA TRP A 293 8.11 2.35 13.93
C TRP A 293 9.55 2.02 13.52
N HIS A 294 10.33 3.04 13.14
CA HIS A 294 11.71 2.90 12.71
C HIS A 294 12.64 2.38 13.82
N ASN A 295 12.30 2.57 15.09
CA ASN A 295 13.17 2.20 16.21
C ASN A 295 12.57 1.15 17.16
N LYS A 296 11.37 0.62 16.88
CA LYS A 296 10.75 -0.46 17.66
C LYS A 296 11.07 -1.85 17.13
N ILE A 297 10.69 -2.85 17.92
CA ILE A 297 10.64 -4.26 17.50
C ILE A 297 9.19 -4.76 17.59
N HIS A 298 8.91 -5.85 16.87
CA HIS A 298 7.69 -6.62 17.07
C HIS A 298 7.78 -7.41 18.37
N ARG A 299 6.72 -7.36 19.17
CA ARG A 299 6.59 -8.17 20.39
C ARG A 299 5.41 -9.10 20.19
N ALA A 300 5.66 -10.35 19.80
CA ALA A 300 4.59 -11.33 19.51
C ALA A 300 3.60 -11.48 20.67
N ARG A 301 4.11 -11.46 21.91
CA ARG A 301 3.32 -11.45 23.16
C ARG A 301 3.55 -10.13 23.91
N PRO A 302 2.83 -9.05 23.57
CA PRO A 302 2.95 -7.79 24.28
C PRO A 302 2.29 -7.89 25.66
N TYR A 303 2.80 -7.12 26.62
CA TYR A 303 2.08 -6.88 27.88
C TYR A 303 1.02 -5.82 27.62
N LEU A 304 -0.23 -6.11 27.97
CA LEU A 304 -1.38 -5.24 27.71
C LEU A 304 -2.06 -4.86 29.04
N CYS A 305 -2.64 -3.66 29.08
CA CYS A 305 -3.47 -3.17 30.17
C CYS A 305 -4.92 -2.94 29.70
N ASP A 306 -5.77 -2.45 30.60
CA ASP A 306 -7.18 -2.15 30.35
C ASP A 306 -7.42 -0.93 29.44
N GLY A 307 -6.39 -0.09 29.23
CA GLY A 307 -6.42 1.03 28.30
C GLY A 307 -5.96 0.70 26.87
N ASP A 308 -5.40 -0.49 26.64
CA ASP A 308 -5.02 -0.93 25.30
C ASP A 308 -6.25 -1.36 24.49
N GLY A 309 -6.23 -1.05 23.20
CA GLY A 309 -7.26 -1.57 22.30
C GLY A 309 -7.08 -3.07 22.02
N PRO A 310 -7.89 -3.64 21.11
CA PRO A 310 -7.95 -5.09 20.90
C PRO A 310 -6.76 -5.63 20.06
N ILE A 311 -5.52 -5.39 20.49
CA ILE A 311 -4.27 -5.71 19.77
C ILE A 311 -4.23 -7.18 19.33
N LEU A 312 -4.47 -8.13 20.25
CA LEU A 312 -4.43 -9.57 19.93
C LEU A 312 -5.59 -10.03 19.03
N ARG A 313 -6.69 -9.28 18.94
CA ARG A 313 -7.75 -9.57 17.97
C ARG A 313 -7.35 -9.10 16.58
N PHE A 314 -6.75 -7.91 16.49
CA PHE A 314 -6.22 -7.37 15.24
C PHE A 314 -5.15 -8.29 14.65
N ARG A 315 -4.20 -8.77 15.46
CA ARG A 315 -3.15 -9.68 14.99
C ARG A 315 -3.70 -10.99 14.43
N ARG A 316 -4.67 -11.60 15.13
CA ARG A 316 -5.39 -12.79 14.63
C ARG A 316 -6.10 -12.55 13.29
N TYR A 317 -6.62 -11.35 13.07
CA TYR A 317 -7.14 -10.96 11.76
C TYR A 317 -6.02 -10.84 10.73
N PHE A 318 -4.91 -10.18 11.06
CA PHE A 318 -3.82 -9.90 10.12
C PHE A 318 -3.03 -11.17 9.75
N GLU A 319 -2.97 -12.16 10.65
CA GLU A 319 -2.31 -13.45 10.47
C GLU A 319 -2.69 -14.15 9.16
N GLN A 320 -3.92 -13.95 8.67
CA GLN A 320 -4.39 -14.56 7.42
C GLN A 320 -3.59 -14.13 6.18
N PHE A 321 -2.87 -13.01 6.25
CA PHE A 321 -2.06 -12.48 5.13
C PHE A 321 -0.64 -13.02 5.12
N TYR A 322 -0.25 -13.85 6.08
CA TYR A 322 1.03 -14.55 6.03
C TYR A 322 0.82 -15.98 5.56
N SER A 323 1.64 -16.40 4.60
CA SER A 323 1.73 -17.80 4.22
C SER A 323 2.59 -18.55 5.24
N ASP A 324 2.29 -19.83 5.47
CA ASP A 324 3.10 -20.68 6.34
C ASP A 324 4.54 -20.79 5.83
N GLY A 325 5.50 -21.09 6.72
CA GLY A 325 6.87 -21.39 6.31
C GLY A 325 6.94 -22.62 5.38
N PRO A 326 8.08 -22.88 4.71
CA PRO A 326 8.26 -24.02 3.81
C PRO A 326 8.05 -25.41 4.45
N ASP A 327 7.90 -25.47 5.77
CA ASP A 327 7.61 -26.66 6.58
C ASP A 327 6.15 -26.71 7.09
N GLY A 328 5.29 -25.77 6.70
CA GLY A 328 3.93 -25.66 7.20
C GLY A 328 3.85 -25.19 8.66
N SER A 329 4.96 -24.71 9.25
CA SER A 329 4.93 -24.06 10.56
C SER A 329 4.33 -22.66 10.42
N ARG A 330 3.37 -22.33 11.29
CA ARG A 330 2.89 -20.95 11.43
C ARG A 330 4.05 -20.12 11.94
N LEU A 331 4.49 -19.13 11.16
CA LEU A 331 5.59 -18.22 11.55
C LEU A 331 5.28 -17.42 12.84
N VAL A 332 4.03 -17.46 13.30
CA VAL A 332 3.56 -16.82 14.54
C VAL A 332 3.63 -17.77 15.77
N GLU A 333 3.94 -19.05 15.58
CA GLU A 333 4.20 -20.01 16.66
C GLU A 333 5.70 -20.38 16.72
N ALA A 334 6.53 -19.47 17.24
CA ALA A 334 7.87 -19.82 17.66
C ALA A 334 8.28 -19.03 18.92
N ALA A 335 7.78 -19.48 20.07
CA ALA A 335 8.44 -19.39 21.38
C ALA A 335 7.54 -20.08 22.43
N GLU A 336 7.77 -21.38 22.65
CA GLU A 336 7.44 -21.99 23.95
C GLU A 336 8.30 -21.36 25.05
#